data_AF-A0A2E5B568-F1
#
_entry.id   AF-A0A2E5B568-F1
#
_cell.length_a   1.000
_cell.length_b   1.000
_cell.length_c   1.000
_cell.angle_alpha   90.00
_cell.angle_beta   90.00
_cell.angle_gamma   90.00
#
_symmetry.space_group_name_H-M   'P 1'
#
loop_
_entity.id
_entity.type
_entity.pdbx_description
1 polymer ?
#
loop_
_entity_poly.entity_id
_entity_poly.type
_entity_poly.pdbx_seq_one_letter_code
_entity_poly.pdbx_strand_id
1 'polypeptide(L)'
;MKPVAEDLILIQDEIRESFDWDLKSDYESAKSLVMECKNPTSSICFNSKVTVVGAAASPGIAPQYPAIVADGAIGAITDLSKVALIVTDGDGTPHLEKALNKGIPICLHAHGDNQESWTRILSLIDENQEVILTHQTPYHIDGMHNPGGFTDGDRAVCIALALGATDVELVGFSINDVGQWSGVTDEKRKLIKLKWMNKVLQILSLRVNNEE
;
A
#
# COMPACT_ATOMS: atom_id res chain seq x y z
N MET A 1 14.09 -0.18 0.88
CA MET A 1 13.52 -1.07 -0.17
C MET A 1 13.78 -0.49 -1.55
N LYS A 2 14.02 -1.35 -2.56
CA LYS A 2 14.15 -0.99 -3.98
C LYS A 2 13.10 -1.76 -4.79
N PRO A 3 12.67 -1.25 -5.95
CA PRO A 3 11.74 -1.99 -6.80
C PRO A 3 12.40 -3.27 -7.32
N VAL A 4 11.61 -4.34 -7.47
CA VAL A 4 12.10 -5.63 -8.00
C VAL A 4 12.21 -5.66 -9.52
N ALA A 5 11.63 -4.67 -10.21
CA ALA A 5 11.76 -4.43 -11.63
C ALA A 5 11.70 -2.92 -11.91
N GLU A 6 12.49 -2.42 -12.87
CA GLU A 6 12.55 -1.00 -13.23
C GLU A 6 11.21 -0.48 -13.77
N ASP A 7 10.48 -1.31 -14.52
CA ASP A 7 9.15 -0.99 -15.07
C ASP A 7 8.13 -0.59 -13.99
N LEU A 8 8.31 -1.02 -12.73
CA LEU A 8 7.45 -0.63 -11.61
C LEU A 8 7.59 0.85 -11.22
N ILE A 9 8.71 1.49 -11.59
CA ILE A 9 8.93 2.93 -11.43
C ILE A 9 8.42 3.66 -12.66
N LEU A 10 8.74 3.16 -13.86
CA LEU A 10 8.34 3.78 -15.13
C LEU A 10 6.82 3.90 -15.26
N ILE A 11 6.07 2.87 -14.87
CA ILE A 11 4.61 2.89 -14.93
C ILE A 11 3.99 4.00 -14.06
N GLN A 12 4.68 4.46 -13.02
CA GLN A 12 4.17 5.56 -12.18
C GLN A 12 4.09 6.87 -12.99
N ASP A 13 5.04 7.13 -13.91
CA ASP A 13 5.01 8.30 -14.79
C ASP A 13 3.81 8.22 -15.74
N GLU A 14 3.58 7.06 -16.36
CA GLU A 14 2.41 6.83 -17.22
C GLU A 14 1.08 7.05 -16.49
N ILE A 15 1.02 6.64 -15.21
CA ILE A 15 -0.16 6.84 -14.36
C ILE A 15 -0.39 8.32 -14.11
N ARG A 16 0.66 9.08 -13.70
CA ARG A 16 0.54 10.52 -13.51
C ARG A 16 0.03 11.22 -14.76
N GLU A 17 0.61 10.91 -15.91
CA GLU A 17 0.17 11.45 -17.20
C GLU A 17 -1.29 11.09 -17.50
N SER A 18 -1.70 9.84 -17.25
CA SER A 18 -3.07 9.38 -17.48
C SER A 18 -4.13 10.09 -16.63
N PHE A 19 -3.75 10.61 -15.47
CA PHE A 19 -4.66 11.30 -14.55
C PHE A 19 -4.43 12.82 -14.47
N ASP A 20 -3.51 13.36 -15.28
CA ASP A 20 -3.09 14.76 -15.25
C ASP A 20 -2.62 15.20 -13.86
N TRP A 21 -1.84 14.33 -13.19
CA TRP A 21 -1.26 14.62 -11.88
C TRP A 21 0.16 15.15 -12.01
N ASP A 22 0.45 16.17 -11.22
CA ASP A 22 1.76 16.82 -11.19
C ASP A 22 2.74 16.04 -10.30
N LEU A 23 3.94 15.78 -10.84
CA LEU A 23 5.04 15.15 -10.11
C LEU A 23 5.49 16.01 -8.92
N LYS A 24 5.41 17.35 -9.03
CA LYS A 24 5.85 18.23 -7.95
C LYS A 24 5.01 18.03 -6.70
N SER A 25 3.69 17.88 -6.82
CA SER A 25 2.82 17.64 -5.67
C SER A 25 3.19 16.35 -4.92
N ASP A 26 3.45 15.25 -5.64
CA ASP A 26 3.94 14.00 -5.03
C ASP A 26 5.26 14.21 -4.30
N TYR A 27 6.20 14.96 -4.90
CA TYR A 27 7.51 15.23 -4.31
C TYR A 27 7.44 16.09 -3.05
N GLU A 28 6.67 17.18 -3.06
CA GLU A 28 6.51 18.06 -1.90
C GLU A 28 5.81 17.34 -0.73
N SER A 29 4.80 16.50 -1.02
CA SER A 29 4.15 15.67 -0.01
C SER A 29 5.13 14.68 0.62
N ALA A 30 5.93 14.00 -0.19
CA ALA A 30 6.97 13.07 0.29
C ALA A 30 8.02 13.78 1.15
N LYS A 31 8.50 14.96 0.72
CA LYS A 31 9.44 15.78 1.48
C LYS A 31 8.84 16.23 2.82
N SER A 32 7.57 16.58 2.86
CA SER A 32 6.89 16.99 4.09
C SER A 32 6.75 15.82 5.05
N LEU A 33 6.28 14.66 4.57
CA LEU A 33 6.08 13.46 5.39
C LEU A 33 7.39 13.00 6.05
N VAL A 34 8.51 12.97 5.32
CA VAL A 34 9.81 12.55 5.89
C VAL A 34 10.38 13.55 6.90
N MET A 35 10.00 14.83 6.82
CA MET A 35 10.42 15.82 7.83
C MET A 35 9.60 15.71 9.12
N GLU A 36 8.32 15.34 9.02
CA GLU A 36 7.41 15.25 10.15
C GLU A 36 7.47 13.89 10.87
N CYS A 37 7.73 12.81 10.14
CA CYS A 37 7.80 11.47 10.72
C CYS A 37 9.22 11.13 11.19
N LYS A 38 9.34 10.69 12.44
CA LYS A 38 10.55 10.00 12.90
C LYS A 38 10.49 8.59 12.31
N ASN A 39 11.39 8.26 11.38
CA ASN A 39 11.45 6.93 10.75
C ASN A 39 12.30 5.96 11.55
N PRO A 40 11.72 5.12 12.43
CA PRO A 40 12.46 3.99 12.96
C PRO A 40 12.82 3.04 11.82
N THR A 41 14.00 2.43 11.93
CA THR A 41 14.37 1.36 11.01
C THR A 41 13.49 0.14 11.30
N SER A 42 12.67 -0.28 10.34
CA SER A 42 11.90 -1.51 10.50
C SER A 42 12.75 -2.75 10.22
N SER A 43 12.53 -3.80 10.99
CA SER A 43 13.24 -5.09 10.87
C SER A 43 12.50 -6.11 9.99
N ILE A 44 11.37 -5.73 9.41
CA ILE A 44 10.53 -6.63 8.62
C ILE A 44 11.30 -7.12 7.40
N CYS A 45 11.38 -8.44 7.28
CA CYS A 45 11.84 -9.14 6.10
C CYS A 45 11.06 -10.44 5.97
N PHE A 46 10.89 -10.90 4.74
CA PHE A 46 10.24 -12.16 4.44
C PHE A 46 11.24 -13.13 3.82
N ASN A 47 11.02 -14.42 4.05
CA ASN A 47 11.80 -15.54 3.48
C ASN A 47 10.89 -16.70 3.05
N SER A 48 9.60 -16.41 2.95
CA SER A 48 8.53 -17.37 2.69
C SER A 48 7.45 -16.72 1.83
N LYS A 49 6.37 -17.46 1.57
CA LYS A 49 5.18 -16.93 0.89
C LYS A 49 4.46 -15.95 1.81
N VAL A 50 3.92 -14.88 1.23
CA VAL A 50 3.16 -13.83 1.93
C VAL A 50 1.76 -13.72 1.33
N THR A 51 0.74 -13.51 2.17
CA THR A 51 -0.60 -13.16 1.70
C THR A 51 -0.72 -11.65 1.60
N VAL A 52 -1.15 -11.12 0.46
CA VAL A 52 -1.52 -9.71 0.31
C VAL A 52 -3.03 -9.62 0.26
N VAL A 53 -3.62 -8.81 1.15
CA VAL A 53 -5.06 -8.65 1.28
C VAL A 53 -5.48 -7.28 0.78
N GLY A 54 -6.25 -7.27 -0.31
CA GLY A 54 -6.80 -6.08 -0.97
C GLY A 54 -8.23 -5.76 -0.53
N ALA A 55 -8.72 -4.62 -1.00
CA ALA A 55 -9.98 -4.03 -0.56
C ALA A 55 -11.25 -4.80 -0.96
N ALA A 56 -11.17 -5.76 -1.89
CA ALA A 56 -12.31 -6.60 -2.28
C ALA A 56 -12.42 -7.90 -1.45
N ALA A 57 -11.59 -8.07 -0.41
CA ALA A 57 -11.64 -9.24 0.45
C ALA A 57 -13.04 -9.41 1.09
N SER A 58 -13.55 -10.64 1.18
CA SER A 58 -14.72 -10.91 2.01
C SER A 58 -14.39 -10.70 3.50
N PRO A 59 -15.33 -10.36 4.38
CA PRO A 59 -15.07 -10.32 5.82
C PRO A 59 -14.73 -11.74 6.31
N GLY A 60 -13.92 -11.84 7.37
CA GLY A 60 -13.62 -13.16 7.96
C GLY A 60 -12.32 -13.79 7.46
N ILE A 61 -11.42 -13.03 6.83
CA ILE A 61 -10.16 -13.57 6.32
C ILE A 61 -9.25 -13.95 7.47
N ALA A 62 -8.80 -15.21 7.45
CA ALA A 62 -7.75 -15.74 8.31
C ALA A 62 -6.57 -16.20 7.42
N PRO A 63 -5.55 -15.35 7.23
CA PRO A 63 -4.41 -15.68 6.37
C PRO A 63 -3.63 -16.89 6.90
N GLN A 64 -3.24 -17.79 6.00
CA GLN A 64 -2.39 -18.94 6.36
C GLN A 64 -0.94 -18.50 6.58
N TYR A 65 -0.47 -17.58 5.74
CA TYR A 65 0.87 -17.01 5.74
C TYR A 65 0.91 -15.66 6.47
N PRO A 66 2.10 -15.09 6.76
CA PRO A 66 2.22 -13.69 7.16
C PRO A 66 1.53 -12.79 6.12
N ALA A 67 0.77 -11.81 6.59
CA ALA A 67 -0.07 -10.98 5.74
C ALA A 67 0.44 -9.54 5.66
N ILE A 68 0.42 -8.98 4.45
CA ILE A 68 0.47 -7.53 4.23
C ILE A 68 -0.92 -7.09 3.81
N VAL A 69 -1.47 -6.06 4.46
CA VAL A 69 -2.86 -5.66 4.26
C VAL A 69 -2.91 -4.25 3.71
N ALA A 70 -3.70 -4.06 2.65
CA ALA A 70 -3.88 -2.77 2.01
C ALA A 70 -4.94 -1.95 2.77
N ASP A 71 -4.47 -0.95 3.51
CA ASP A 71 -5.26 0.13 4.07
C ASP A 71 -6.54 -0.35 4.80
N GLY A 72 -7.73 0.03 4.33
CA GLY A 72 -9.02 -0.35 4.90
C GLY A 72 -9.31 -1.85 4.88
N ALA A 73 -8.61 -2.65 4.06
CA ALA A 73 -8.77 -4.10 3.99
C ALA A 73 -8.43 -4.81 5.31
N ILE A 74 -7.79 -4.11 6.26
CA ILE A 74 -7.60 -4.59 7.62
C ILE A 74 -8.92 -4.90 8.33
N GLY A 75 -10.03 -4.29 7.90
CA GLY A 75 -11.38 -4.63 8.35
C GLY A 75 -11.84 -6.04 8.00
N ALA A 76 -11.23 -6.67 7.00
CA ALA A 76 -11.53 -8.05 6.59
C ALA A 76 -10.90 -9.11 7.49
N ILE A 77 -9.82 -8.76 8.20
CA ILE A 77 -8.96 -9.70 8.93
C ILE A 77 -9.54 -10.03 10.31
N THR A 78 -9.69 -11.32 10.62
CA THR A 78 -10.14 -11.75 11.95
C THR A 78 -9.00 -11.98 12.93
N ASP A 79 -7.85 -12.45 12.45
CA ASP A 79 -6.66 -12.71 13.26
C ASP A 79 -5.54 -11.72 12.89
N LEU A 80 -5.49 -10.62 13.65
CA LEU A 80 -4.49 -9.58 13.47
C LEU A 80 -3.06 -10.03 13.80
N SER A 81 -2.87 -11.16 14.49
CA SER A 81 -1.52 -11.66 14.83
C SER A 81 -0.74 -12.14 13.60
N LYS A 82 -1.44 -12.39 12.49
CA LYS A 82 -0.86 -12.75 11.20
C LYS A 82 -0.48 -11.54 10.34
N VAL A 83 -0.92 -10.34 10.70
CA VAL A 83 -0.65 -9.12 9.94
C VAL A 83 0.75 -8.62 10.29
N ALA A 84 1.66 -8.74 9.33
CA ALA A 84 3.05 -8.31 9.47
C ALA A 84 3.24 -6.82 9.16
N LEU A 85 2.42 -6.28 8.24
CA LEU A 85 2.54 -4.90 7.76
C LEU A 85 1.20 -4.42 7.20
N ILE A 86 0.89 -3.14 7.38
CA ILE A 86 -0.21 -2.47 6.67
C ILE A 86 0.38 -1.46 5.69
N VAL A 87 -0.10 -1.42 4.46
CA VAL A 87 0.29 -0.42 3.45
C VAL A 87 -0.87 0.55 3.27
N THR A 88 -0.63 1.84 3.45
CA THR A 88 -1.72 2.82 3.55
C THR A 88 -1.30 4.21 3.08
N ASP A 89 -2.23 4.92 2.44
CA ASP A 89 -2.17 6.37 2.18
C ASP A 89 -2.89 7.20 3.27
N GLY A 90 -3.48 6.53 4.27
CA GLY A 90 -4.12 7.11 5.44
C GLY A 90 -5.64 7.24 5.38
N ASP A 91 -6.32 6.73 4.33
CA ASP A 91 -7.77 6.90 4.14
C ASP A 91 -8.67 5.74 4.65
N GLY A 92 -8.10 4.64 5.14
CA GLY A 92 -8.79 3.41 5.58
C GLY A 92 -9.59 3.44 6.89
N THR A 93 -10.13 4.60 7.28
CA THR A 93 -10.95 4.74 8.50
C THR A 93 -12.29 3.99 8.37
N PRO A 94 -12.83 3.41 9.47
CA PRO A 94 -12.30 3.38 10.84
C PRO A 94 -11.42 2.16 11.14
N HIS A 95 -11.17 1.31 10.16
CA HIS A 95 -10.51 0.02 10.38
C HIS A 95 -9.02 0.19 10.65
N LEU A 96 -8.36 1.13 9.97
CA LEU A 96 -6.95 1.44 10.15
C LEU A 96 -6.60 1.85 11.60
N GLU A 97 -7.41 2.72 12.21
CA GLU A 97 -7.20 3.21 13.59
C GLU A 97 -7.18 2.08 14.63
N LYS A 98 -8.04 1.07 14.45
CA LYS A 98 -8.08 -0.10 15.35
C LYS A 98 -6.80 -0.93 15.24
N ALA A 99 -6.18 -0.95 14.07
CA ALA A 99 -4.95 -1.70 13.81
C ALA A 99 -3.70 -0.96 14.34
N LEU A 100 -3.65 0.36 14.21
CA LEU A 100 -2.59 1.20 14.80
C LEU A 100 -2.52 1.01 16.33
N ASN A 101 -3.67 0.95 17.00
CA ASN A 101 -3.74 0.66 18.45
C ASN A 101 -3.18 -0.72 18.87
N LYS A 102 -2.95 -1.64 17.91
CA LYS A 102 -2.32 -2.95 18.15
C LYS A 102 -0.80 -2.93 17.92
N GLY A 103 -0.24 -1.80 17.47
CA GLY A 103 1.18 -1.67 17.17
C GLY A 103 1.62 -2.43 15.91
N ILE A 104 0.69 -2.72 14.98
CA ILE A 104 1.04 -3.34 13.70
C ILE A 104 1.87 -2.32 12.90
N PRO A 105 3.07 -2.69 12.41
CA PRO A 105 3.88 -1.80 11.59
C PRO A 105 3.12 -1.31 10.36
N ILE A 106 3.41 -0.08 9.94
CA ILE A 106 2.81 0.51 8.75
C ILE A 106 3.85 0.94 7.72
N CYS A 107 3.47 0.85 6.46
CA CYS A 107 4.12 1.48 5.34
C CYS A 107 3.23 2.65 4.89
N LEU A 108 3.59 3.86 5.32
CA LEU A 108 2.82 5.07 5.05
C LEU A 108 3.29 5.71 3.75
N HIS A 109 2.36 5.92 2.83
CA HIS A 109 2.64 6.41 1.49
C HIS A 109 2.31 7.89 1.34
N ALA A 110 3.23 8.68 0.79
CA ALA A 110 2.97 10.07 0.41
C ALA A 110 2.69 10.21 -1.09
N HIS A 111 1.65 10.97 -1.41
CA HIS A 111 1.33 11.47 -2.75
C HIS A 111 0.67 12.86 -2.68
N GLY A 112 0.42 13.47 -3.84
CA GLY A 112 0.17 14.91 -3.95
C GLY A 112 -1.08 15.46 -3.28
N ASP A 113 -2.05 14.62 -2.90
CA ASP A 113 -3.34 15.02 -2.34
C ASP A 113 -3.68 14.37 -0.99
N ASN A 114 -2.77 13.61 -0.37
CA ASN A 114 -3.04 12.91 0.89
C ASN A 114 -2.36 13.50 2.14
N GLN A 115 -1.90 14.75 2.08
CA GLN A 115 -1.23 15.39 3.23
C GLN A 115 -2.08 15.38 4.50
N GLU A 116 -3.36 15.76 4.39
CA GLU A 116 -4.27 15.71 5.54
C GLU A 116 -4.41 14.28 6.10
N SER A 117 -4.46 13.26 5.23
CA SER A 117 -4.58 11.86 5.61
C SER A 117 -3.35 11.38 6.38
N TRP A 118 -2.13 11.57 5.86
CA TRP A 118 -0.94 11.11 6.56
C TRP A 118 -0.63 11.95 7.80
N THR A 119 -0.94 13.25 7.83
CA THR A 119 -0.80 14.08 9.05
C THR A 119 -1.71 13.54 10.16
N ARG A 120 -2.94 13.14 9.82
CA ARG A 120 -3.85 12.50 10.77
C ARG A 120 -3.27 11.19 11.30
N ILE A 121 -2.71 10.34 10.46
CA ILE A 121 -2.05 9.10 10.91
C ILE A 121 -0.91 9.41 11.88
N LEU A 122 -0.03 10.37 11.56
CA LEU A 122 1.05 10.77 12.47
C LEU A 122 0.55 11.29 13.82
N SER A 123 -0.64 11.90 13.88
CA SER A 123 -1.24 12.35 15.13
C SER A 123 -1.81 11.23 16.02
N LEU A 124 -2.05 10.04 15.44
CA LEU A 124 -2.65 8.88 16.11
C LEU A 124 -1.62 7.89 16.63
N ILE A 125 -0.38 7.95 16.14
CA ILE A 125 0.68 7.01 16.46
C ILE A 125 1.66 7.62 17.47
N ASP A 126 2.28 6.78 18.30
CA ASP A 126 3.34 7.19 19.22
C ASP A 126 4.74 6.89 18.66
N GLU A 127 5.78 7.23 19.42
CA GLU A 127 7.17 7.05 19.02
C GLU A 127 7.64 5.59 18.90
N ASN A 128 6.87 4.63 19.41
CA ASN A 128 7.17 3.20 19.30
C ASN A 128 6.55 2.56 18.06
N GLN A 129 5.62 3.25 17.38
CA GLN A 129 5.03 2.75 16.15
C GLN A 129 6.11 2.61 15.06
N GLU A 130 6.27 1.41 14.52
CA GLU A 130 7.11 1.20 13.34
C GLU A 130 6.44 1.80 12.10
N VAL A 131 7.13 2.73 11.45
CA VAL A 131 6.68 3.40 10.23
C VAL A 131 7.77 3.31 9.17
N ILE A 132 7.41 2.75 8.02
CA ILE A 132 8.21 2.75 6.80
C ILE A 132 7.60 3.78 5.86
N LEU A 133 8.39 4.76 5.38
CA LEU A 133 7.87 5.75 4.44
C LEU A 133 8.08 5.33 2.99
N THR A 134 7.04 5.51 2.19
CA THR A 134 7.10 5.32 0.75
C THR A 134 6.58 6.52 -0.03
N HIS A 135 7.04 6.62 -1.28
CA HIS A 135 6.64 7.65 -2.24
C HIS A 135 6.62 7.07 -3.66
N GLN A 136 6.19 7.86 -4.64
CA GLN A 136 6.06 7.45 -6.05
C GLN A 136 6.71 8.43 -7.05
N THR A 137 7.83 9.00 -6.64
CA THR A 137 8.64 9.93 -7.46
C THR A 137 9.89 9.24 -7.99
N PRO A 138 10.47 9.69 -9.14
CA PRO A 138 11.68 9.12 -9.70
C PRO A 138 12.94 9.56 -8.95
N TYR A 139 12.82 10.48 -7.99
CA TYR A 139 13.93 11.04 -7.23
C TYR A 139 14.28 10.19 -6.03
N HIS A 140 15.56 10.19 -5.66
CA HIS A 140 15.98 9.66 -4.37
C HIS A 140 15.57 10.63 -3.25
N ILE A 141 14.89 10.12 -2.22
CA ILE A 141 14.56 10.86 -1.00
C ILE A 141 15.13 10.10 0.19
N ASP A 142 16.09 10.70 0.87
CA ASP A 142 16.70 10.12 2.06
C ASP A 142 15.63 9.76 3.10
N GLY A 143 15.69 8.53 3.61
CA GLY A 143 14.73 8.03 4.60
C GLY A 143 13.43 7.48 4.03
N MET A 144 13.19 7.56 2.71
CA MET A 144 12.01 6.98 2.07
C MET A 144 12.36 5.93 1.01
N HIS A 145 11.35 5.20 0.56
CA HIS A 145 11.49 4.17 -0.46
C HIS A 145 10.44 4.29 -1.57
N ASN A 146 10.84 3.98 -2.80
CA ASN A 146 9.90 3.74 -3.88
C ASN A 146 10.02 2.28 -4.33
N PRO A 147 9.17 1.37 -3.82
CA PRO A 147 9.15 -0.03 -4.24
C PRO A 147 8.41 -0.26 -5.56
N GLY A 148 7.77 0.78 -6.12
CA GLY A 148 6.78 0.65 -7.17
C GLY A 148 5.35 0.60 -6.63
N GLY A 149 4.41 0.20 -7.49
CA GLY A 149 2.98 0.14 -7.17
C GLY A 149 2.28 1.48 -7.30
N PHE A 150 0.95 1.42 -7.29
CA PHE A 150 0.08 2.57 -7.50
C PHE A 150 -1.02 2.70 -6.44
N THR A 151 -1.83 1.67 -6.28
CA THR A 151 -2.82 1.55 -5.20
C THR A 151 -2.19 0.90 -3.97
N ASP A 152 -2.82 0.92 -2.81
CA ASP A 152 -2.26 0.22 -1.64
C ASP A 152 -2.13 -1.29 -1.86
N GLY A 153 -3.04 -1.89 -2.65
CA GLY A 153 -3.04 -3.32 -2.97
C GLY A 153 -1.81 -3.78 -3.75
N ASP A 154 -1.60 -3.26 -4.96
CA ASP A 154 -0.42 -3.60 -5.77
C ASP A 154 0.89 -3.05 -5.17
N ARG A 155 0.85 -1.93 -4.45
CA ARG A 155 2.00 -1.44 -3.67
C ARG A 155 2.38 -2.42 -2.56
N ALA A 156 1.40 -3.03 -1.88
CA ALA A 156 1.66 -4.09 -0.90
C ALA A 156 2.34 -5.32 -1.52
N VAL A 157 1.99 -5.68 -2.76
CA VAL A 157 2.69 -6.74 -3.50
C VAL A 157 4.13 -6.34 -3.81
N CYS A 158 4.35 -5.11 -4.30
CA CYS A 158 5.70 -4.59 -4.57
C CYS A 158 6.56 -4.59 -3.30
N ILE A 159 6.00 -4.17 -2.17
CA ILE A 159 6.65 -4.16 -0.87
C ILE A 159 6.96 -5.59 -0.39
N ALA A 160 6.02 -6.53 -0.51
CA ALA A 160 6.25 -7.93 -0.13
C ALA A 160 7.50 -8.50 -0.83
N LEU A 161 7.57 -8.32 -2.15
CA LEU A 161 8.69 -8.79 -2.97
C LEU A 161 9.99 -8.04 -2.64
N ALA A 162 9.94 -6.72 -2.48
CA ALA A 162 11.10 -5.90 -2.10
C ALA A 162 11.65 -6.24 -0.70
N LEU A 163 10.82 -6.82 0.17
CA LEU A 163 11.18 -7.30 1.51
C LEU A 163 11.58 -8.79 1.52
N GLY A 164 11.62 -9.46 0.38
CA GLY A 164 12.15 -10.83 0.24
C GLY A 164 11.10 -11.94 0.21
N ALA A 165 9.82 -11.63 0.04
CA ALA A 165 8.79 -12.67 -0.12
C ALA A 165 9.12 -13.56 -1.33
N THR A 166 9.08 -14.88 -1.13
CA THR A 166 9.40 -15.86 -2.18
C THR A 166 8.28 -16.06 -3.18
N ASP A 167 7.04 -15.77 -2.75
CA ASP A 167 5.81 -15.85 -3.53
C ASP A 167 4.74 -14.98 -2.85
N VAL A 168 3.69 -14.59 -3.60
CA VAL A 168 2.59 -13.77 -3.11
C VAL A 168 1.24 -14.42 -3.41
N GLU A 169 0.44 -14.62 -2.37
CA GLU A 169 -0.98 -14.96 -2.49
C GLU A 169 -1.82 -13.69 -2.51
N LEU A 170 -2.64 -13.50 -3.55
CA LEU A 170 -3.55 -12.36 -3.65
C LEU A 170 -4.93 -12.75 -3.11
N VAL A 171 -5.43 -12.01 -2.11
CA VAL A 171 -6.77 -12.15 -1.56
C VAL A 171 -7.50 -10.83 -1.69
N GLY A 172 -8.72 -10.81 -2.22
CA GLY A 172 -9.51 -9.59 -2.27
C GLY A 172 -9.03 -8.56 -3.29
N PHE A 173 -8.56 -9.01 -4.45
CA PHE A 173 -8.25 -8.16 -5.59
C PHE A 173 -9.36 -8.29 -6.63
N SER A 174 -9.82 -7.16 -7.17
CA SER A 174 -10.76 -7.12 -8.30
C SER A 174 -10.35 -6.04 -9.28
N ILE A 175 -10.69 -6.25 -10.55
CA ILE A 175 -10.56 -5.27 -11.63
C ILE A 175 -11.92 -4.77 -12.14
N ASN A 176 -13.01 -5.37 -11.68
CA ASN A 176 -14.36 -5.18 -12.21
C ASN A 176 -15.29 -4.47 -11.22
N ASP A 177 -14.98 -4.52 -9.92
CA ASP A 177 -15.82 -3.98 -8.85
C ASP A 177 -14.97 -3.24 -7.81
N VAL A 178 -15.62 -2.28 -7.15
CA VAL A 178 -15.02 -1.54 -6.04
C VAL A 178 -15.18 -2.38 -4.78
N GLY A 179 -14.05 -2.83 -4.23
CA GLY A 179 -14.04 -3.63 -3.02
C GLY A 179 -14.64 -2.89 -1.81
N GLN A 180 -15.36 -3.62 -0.97
CA GLN A 180 -16.11 -3.10 0.18
C GLN A 180 -15.25 -2.36 1.22
N TRP A 181 -13.94 -2.62 1.24
CA TRP A 181 -12.99 -1.99 2.15
C TRP A 181 -12.24 -0.81 1.52
N SER A 182 -12.71 -0.33 0.36
CA SER A 182 -12.18 0.88 -0.24
C SER A 182 -12.61 2.10 0.56
N GLY A 183 -11.70 3.07 0.73
CA GLY A 183 -12.04 4.42 1.19
C GLY A 183 -13.08 5.12 0.30
N VAL A 184 -13.54 6.29 0.75
CA VAL A 184 -14.54 7.09 0.02
C VAL A 184 -14.01 7.46 -1.36
N THR A 185 -14.68 7.02 -2.42
CA THR A 185 -14.15 7.17 -3.78
C THR A 185 -15.25 7.33 -4.84
N ASP A 186 -14.90 7.97 -5.95
CA ASP A 186 -15.70 7.96 -7.16
C ASP A 186 -15.52 6.62 -7.88
N GLU A 187 -16.62 5.89 -8.09
CA GLU A 187 -16.62 4.53 -8.64
C GLU A 187 -15.93 4.46 -10.00
N LYS A 188 -16.19 5.41 -10.91
CA LYS A 188 -15.59 5.42 -12.26
C LYS A 188 -14.09 5.62 -12.19
N ARG A 189 -13.63 6.60 -11.41
CA ARG A 189 -12.20 6.85 -11.20
C ARG A 189 -11.53 5.63 -10.56
N LYS A 190 -12.18 4.98 -9.59
CA LYS A 190 -11.66 3.78 -8.95
C LYS A 190 -11.52 2.61 -9.93
N LEU A 191 -12.50 2.36 -10.79
CA LEU A 191 -12.40 1.31 -11.83
C LEU A 191 -11.22 1.56 -12.80
N ILE A 192 -10.93 2.82 -13.15
CA ILE A 192 -9.74 3.16 -13.93
C ILE A 192 -8.47 2.85 -13.12
N LYS A 193 -8.43 3.20 -11.83
CA LYS A 193 -7.30 2.87 -10.97
C LYS A 193 -7.05 1.36 -10.88
N LEU A 194 -8.10 0.54 -10.80
CA LEU A 194 -7.97 -0.92 -10.74
C LEU A 194 -7.39 -1.53 -12.03
N LYS A 195 -7.63 -0.92 -13.19
CA LYS A 195 -6.96 -1.33 -14.44
C LYS A 195 -5.45 -1.05 -14.39
N TRP A 196 -5.05 0.07 -13.81
CA TRP A 196 -3.64 0.38 -13.58
C TRP A 196 -3.00 -0.56 -12.56
N MET A 197 -3.68 -0.85 -11.45
CA MET A 197 -3.28 -1.89 -10.49
C MET A 197 -3.03 -3.23 -11.20
N ASN A 198 -3.93 -3.65 -12.09
CA ASN A 198 -3.74 -4.88 -12.85
C ASN A 198 -2.50 -4.85 -13.76
N LYS A 199 -2.19 -3.71 -14.41
CA LYS A 199 -0.95 -3.56 -15.19
C LYS A 199 0.29 -3.71 -14.31
N VAL A 200 0.29 -3.12 -13.12
CA VAL A 200 1.39 -3.29 -12.15
C VAL A 200 1.55 -4.76 -11.76
N LEU A 201 0.46 -5.46 -11.46
CA LEU A 201 0.51 -6.90 -11.14
C LEU A 201 1.03 -7.73 -12.33
N GLN A 202 0.71 -7.35 -13.56
CA GLN A 202 1.22 -8.02 -14.77
C GLN A 202 2.73 -7.84 -14.95
N ILE A 203 3.31 -6.68 -14.60
CA ILE A 203 4.78 -6.48 -14.56
C ILE A 203 5.41 -7.52 -13.62
N LEU A 204 4.74 -7.84 -12.52
CA LEU A 204 5.15 -8.84 -11.53
C LEU A 204 4.79 -10.28 -11.93
N SER A 205 4.29 -10.51 -13.14
CA SER A 205 3.77 -11.81 -13.61
C SER A 205 2.64 -12.40 -12.73
N LEU A 206 1.94 -11.55 -11.99
CA LEU A 206 0.78 -11.90 -11.18
C LEU A 206 -0.52 -11.59 -11.93
N ARG A 207 -1.57 -12.32 -11.58
CA ARG A 207 -2.91 -12.15 -12.18
C ARG A 207 -3.95 -12.09 -11.08
N VAL A 208 -4.89 -11.18 -11.25
CA VAL A 208 -6.13 -11.20 -10.47
C VAL A 208 -6.99 -12.32 -11.03
N ASN A 209 -7.31 -13.31 -10.21
CA ASN A 209 -8.28 -14.33 -10.58
C ASN A 209 -9.65 -13.66 -10.58
N ASN A 210 -10.21 -13.46 -11.77
CA ASN A 210 -11.64 -13.19 -11.88
C ASN A 210 -12.32 -14.52 -11.57
N GLU A 211 -12.78 -14.71 -10.33
CA GLU A 211 -13.83 -15.69 -10.10
C GLU A 211 -15.06 -15.17 -10.87
N GLU A 212 -15.36 -15.82 -12.00
CA GLU A 212 -16.64 -15.67 -12.72
C GLU A 212 -17.78 -16.31 -11.93
#